data_AF-A0A949XUX7-F1
#
_entry.id   AF-A0A949XUX7-F1
#
_cell.length_a   1.000
_cell.length_b   1.000
_cell.length_c   1.000
_cell.angle_alpha   90.00
_cell.angle_beta   90.00
_cell.angle_gamma   90.00
#
_symmetry.space_group_name_H-M   'P 1'
#
loop_
_entity.id
_entity.type
_entity.pdbx_description
1 polymer ?
#
loop_
_entity_poly.entity_id
_entity_poly.type
_entity_poly.pdbx_seq_one_letter_code
_entity_poly.pdbx_strand_id
1 'polypeptide(L)'
;HAIASEIDQEMKQLKEYKLGIEGSEEGRWILIDYGDFVVHILSGEARAYYALEEIWGDAPRLEWQDTERPRPAPADDRAAEPAPEDGPPPAAAPESLDA
;
A
#
# COMPACT_ATOMS: atom_id res chain seq x y z
N HIS A 1 3.58 5.83 -10.66
CA HIS A 1 3.03 5.75 -9.29
C HIS A 1 1.86 4.78 -9.14
N ALA A 2 0.83 4.80 -10.00
CA ALA A 2 -0.35 3.93 -9.85
C ALA A 2 -0.04 2.43 -9.60
N ILE A 3 0.87 1.84 -10.39
CA ILE A 3 1.28 0.44 -10.21
C ILE A 3 1.93 0.19 -8.84
N ALA A 4 2.80 1.10 -8.39
CA ALA A 4 3.46 0.97 -7.10
C ALA A 4 2.46 1.03 -5.93
N SER A 5 1.47 1.93 -6.03
CA SER A 5 0.40 2.04 -5.04
C SER A 5 -0.46 0.78 -4.97
N GLU A 6 -0.81 0.21 -6.13
CA GLU A 6 -1.60 -1.02 -6.20
C GLU A 6 -0.85 -2.21 -5.57
N ILE A 7 0.44 -2.35 -5.90
CA ILE A 7 1.29 -3.39 -5.31
C ILE A 7 1.36 -3.21 -3.79
N ASP A 8 1.60 -1.99 -3.30
CA ASP A 8 1.64 -1.72 -1.86
C ASP A 8 0.30 -2.06 -1.17
N GLN A 9 -0.83 -1.76 -1.82
CA GLN A 9 -2.15 -2.06 -1.29
C GLN A 9 -2.42 -3.57 -1.22
N GLU A 10 -2.08 -4.32 -2.27
CA GLU A 10 -2.25 -5.78 -2.31
C GLU A 10 -1.32 -6.48 -1.30
N MET A 11 -0.06 -6.05 -1.18
CA MET A 11 0.90 -6.64 -0.23
C MET A 11 0.47 -6.39 1.23
N LYS A 12 -0.08 -5.21 1.52
CA LYS A 12 -0.67 -4.92 2.84
C LYS A 12 -1.84 -5.84 3.20
N GLN A 13 -2.68 -6.22 2.23
CA GLN A 13 -3.77 -7.19 2.46
C GLN A 13 -3.22 -8.58 2.85
N LEU A 14 -2.03 -8.93 2.35
CA LEU A 14 -1.30 -10.14 2.71
C LEU A 14 -0.50 -10.01 4.02
N LYS A 15 -0.57 -8.85 4.69
CA LYS A 15 0.22 -8.50 5.89
C LYS A 15 1.73 -8.45 5.65
N GLU A 16 2.12 -8.21 4.41
CA GLU A 16 3.51 -7.99 4.02
C GLU A 16 3.75 -6.49 3.82
N TYR A 17 4.82 -5.98 4.43
CA TYR A 17 5.11 -4.55 4.45
C TYR A 17 6.45 -4.26 3.80
N LYS A 18 6.47 -3.27 2.91
CA LYS A 18 7.73 -2.80 2.31
C LYS A 18 8.66 -2.24 3.39
N LEU A 19 9.94 -2.53 3.25
CA LEU A 19 11.03 -1.93 4.02
C LEU A 19 11.34 -0.51 3.53
N GLY A 20 11.23 -0.28 2.23
CA GLY A 20 11.55 1.00 1.61
C GLY A 20 10.91 1.18 0.24
N ILE A 21 10.75 2.44 -0.14
CA ILE A 21 10.37 2.83 -1.50
C ILE A 21 11.25 4.00 -1.95
N GLU A 22 11.81 3.86 -3.14
CA GLU A 22 12.68 4.83 -3.79
C GLU A 22 12.14 5.11 -5.19
N GLY A 23 12.37 6.29 -5.74
CA GLY A 23 11.96 6.58 -7.11
C GLY A 23 12.17 8.01 -7.56
N SER A 24 12.15 8.23 -8.88
CA SER A 24 12.15 9.58 -9.46
C SER A 24 10.81 10.28 -9.24
N GLU A 25 10.82 11.60 -9.10
CA GLU A 25 9.61 12.44 -8.97
C GLU A 25 8.61 12.25 -10.14
N GLU A 26 9.11 11.96 -11.34
CA GLU A 26 8.29 11.72 -12.53
C GLU A 26 7.78 10.26 -12.65
N GLY A 27 8.15 9.38 -11.71
CA GLY A 27 7.81 7.97 -11.73
C GLY A 27 8.40 7.17 -12.89
N ARG A 28 9.51 7.65 -13.49
CA ARG A 28 10.27 6.94 -14.55
C ARG A 28 10.88 5.64 -14.04
N TRP A 29 11.31 5.62 -12.78
CA TRP A 29 11.71 4.43 -12.06
C TRP A 29 11.18 4.48 -10.64
N ILE A 30 10.74 3.33 -10.14
CA ILE A 30 10.35 3.11 -8.75
C ILE A 30 10.93 1.76 -8.32
N LEU A 31 11.53 1.74 -7.14
CA LEU A 31 12.02 0.54 -6.48
C LEU A 31 11.27 0.36 -5.17
N ILE A 32 10.75 -0.85 -4.94
CA ILE A 32 10.10 -1.23 -3.70
C ILE A 32 10.83 -2.42 -3.11
N ASP A 33 11.31 -2.28 -1.88
CA ASP A 33 12.04 -3.31 -1.16
C ASP A 33 11.13 -3.98 -0.12
N TYR A 34 11.00 -5.31 -0.17
CA TYR A 34 10.27 -6.13 0.81
C TYR A 34 11.20 -7.02 1.65
N GLY A 35 12.52 -6.90 1.50
CA GLY A 35 13.52 -7.73 2.19
C GLY A 35 13.80 -9.05 1.47
N ASP A 36 12.77 -9.87 1.28
CA ASP A 36 12.91 -11.17 0.59
C ASP A 36 12.96 -11.03 -0.94
N PHE A 37 12.34 -9.97 -1.47
CA PHE A 37 12.36 -9.63 -2.88
C PHE A 37 12.27 -8.13 -3.10
N VAL A 38 12.68 -7.70 -4.30
CA VAL A 38 12.66 -6.28 -4.71
C VAL A 38 11.89 -6.16 -6.02
N VAL A 39 11.00 -5.17 -6.08
CA VAL A 39 10.18 -4.87 -7.27
C VAL A 39 10.74 -3.64 -7.97
N HIS A 40 11.14 -3.82 -9.24
CA HIS A 40 11.57 -2.73 -10.11
C HIS A 40 10.45 -2.36 -11.09
N ILE A 41 9.92 -1.15 -10.96
CA ILE A 41 8.91 -0.61 -11.87
C ILE A 41 9.59 0.46 -12.72
N LEU A 42 9.78 0.15 -14.00
CA LEU A 42 10.53 0.98 -14.93
C LEU A 42 9.65 1.40 -16.10
N SER A 43 9.79 2.66 -16.53
CA SER A 43 9.32 3.07 -17.85
C SER A 43 10.12 2.34 -18.94
N GLY A 44 9.61 2.30 -20.17
CA GLY A 44 10.34 1.69 -21.29
C GLY A 44 11.71 2.33 -21.52
N GLU A 45 11.79 3.67 -21.41
CA GLU A 45 13.04 4.42 -21.54
C GLU A 45 14.02 4.11 -20.39
N ALA A 46 13.53 4.10 -19.14
CA ALA A 46 14.37 3.77 -17.98
C ALA A 46 14.88 2.33 -18.05
N ARG A 47 14.05 1.38 -18.50
CA ARG A 47 14.44 -0.02 -18.71
C ARG A 47 15.56 -0.15 -19.74
N ALA A 48 15.44 0.54 -20.87
CA ALA A 48 16.48 0.56 -21.89
C ALA A 48 17.78 1.23 -21.41
N TYR A 49 17.67 2.28 -20.59
CA TYR A 49 18.83 2.99 -20.05
C TYR A 49 19.58 2.16 -18.99
N TYR A 50 18.87 1.54 -18.06
CA TYR A 50 19.49 0.76 -16.98
C TYR A 50 19.83 -0.68 -17.37
N ALA A 51 19.18 -1.23 -18.41
CA ALA A 51 19.47 -2.53 -19.01
C ALA A 51 19.69 -3.66 -17.97
N LEU A 52 18.80 -3.72 -16.96
CA LEU A 52 18.94 -4.69 -15.86
C LEU A 52 18.92 -6.14 -16.35
N GLU A 53 18.32 -6.39 -17.51
CA GLU A 53 18.33 -7.67 -18.21
C GLU A 53 19.74 -8.16 -18.55
N GLU A 54 20.71 -7.27 -18.76
CA GLU A 54 22.09 -7.69 -19.03
C GLU A 54 22.79 -8.22 -17.76
N ILE A 55 22.35 -7.76 -16.60
CA ILE A 55 22.90 -8.16 -15.29
C ILE A 55 22.21 -9.43 -14.80
N TRP A 56 20.88 -9.49 -14.92
CA TRP A 56 20.04 -10.56 -14.38
C TRP A 56 19.58 -11.56 -15.43
N GLY A 57 20.02 -11.43 -16.69
CA GLY A 57 19.54 -12.24 -17.82
C GLY A 57 19.81 -13.73 -17.67
N ASP A 58 20.88 -14.09 -16.97
CA ASP A 58 21.24 -15.48 -16.69
C ASP A 58 20.52 -16.06 -15.46
N ALA A 59 19.75 -15.25 -14.72
CA ALA A 59 19.00 -15.73 -13.57
C ALA A 59 17.84 -16.63 -14.01
N PRO A 60 17.58 -17.76 -13.30
CA PRO A 60 16.44 -18.62 -13.61
C PRO A 60 15.13 -17.82 -13.59
N ARG A 61 14.39 -17.89 -14.69
CA ARG A 61 13.07 -17.27 -14.78
C ARG A 61 12.03 -18.20 -14.14
N LEU A 62 11.34 -17.70 -13.12
CA LEU A 62 10.19 -18.39 -12.56
C LEU A 62 9.00 -18.19 -13.51
N GLU A 63 8.48 -19.29 -14.06
CA GLU A 63 7.24 -19.28 -14.82
C GLU A 63 6.08 -18.95 -13.87
N TRP A 64 5.50 -17.76 -14.04
CA TRP A 64 4.38 -17.32 -13.21
C TRP A 64 3.10 -18.05 -13.61
N GLN A 65 2.53 -18.80 -12.66
CA GLN A 65 1.21 -19.42 -12.83
C GLN A 65 0.19 -18.47 -12.22
N ASP A 66 -0.72 -17.97 -13.06
CA ASP A 66 -1.83 -17.15 -12.62
C ASP A 66 -2.81 -18.05 -11.84
N THR A 67 -2.55 -18.24 -10.55
CA THR A 67 -3.52 -18.84 -9.66
C THR A 67 -4.59 -17.79 -9.45
N GLU A 68 -5.75 -17.94 -10.10
CA GLU A 68 -6.90 -17.05 -10.01
C GLU A 68 -7.11 -16.56 -8.56
N ARG A 69 -6.67 -15.33 -8.27
CA ARG A 69 -7.00 -14.66 -7.02
C ARG A 69 -8.33 -13.95 -7.29
N PRO A 70 -9.44 -14.28 -6.59
CA PRO A 70 -10.68 -13.56 -6.78
C PRO A 70 -10.41 -12.08 -6.45
N ARG A 71 -10.61 -11.20 -7.44
CA ARG A 71 -10.48 -9.76 -7.25
C ARG A 71 -11.33 -9.37 -6.04
N PRO A 72 -10.77 -8.73 -4.99
CA PRO A 72 -11.61 -8.24 -3.91
C PRO A 72 -12.67 -7.32 -4.52
N ALA A 73 -13.93 -7.57 -4.19
CA ALA A 73 -15.04 -6.75 -4.68
C ALA A 73 -14.71 -5.27 -4.40
N PRO A 74 -15.05 -4.33 -5.31
CA PRO A 74 -14.78 -2.92 -5.10
C PRO A 74 -15.31 -2.54 -3.72
N ALA A 75 -14.44 -1.98 -2.87
CA ALA A 75 -14.83 -1.50 -1.56
C ALA A 75 -15.96 -0.48 -1.77
N ASP A 76 -17.15 -0.80 -1.25
CA ASP A 76 -18.28 0.09 -1.33
C ASP A 76 -17.98 1.30 -0.43
N ASP A 77 -17.71 2.46 -1.04
CA ASP A 77 -17.47 3.75 -0.37
C ASP A 77 -18.67 4.24 0.48
N ARG A 78 -19.74 3.44 0.67
CA ARG A 78 -20.90 3.81 1.49
C ARG A 78 -20.95 3.17 2.88
N ALA A 79 -19.95 2.40 3.29
CA ALA A 79 -19.91 1.79 4.63
C ALA A 79 -18.78 2.34 5.51
N ALA A 80 -18.77 3.66 5.70
CA ALA A 80 -18.14 4.28 6.87
C ALA A 80 -19.18 5.20 7.52
N GLU A 81 -20.09 4.63 8.30
CA GLU A 81 -20.77 5.42 9.32
C GLU A 81 -19.69 5.98 10.25
N PRO A 82 -19.60 7.32 10.45
CA PRO A 82 -18.71 7.86 11.46
C PRO A 82 -19.18 7.38 12.83
N ALA A 83 -18.23 6.89 13.63
CA ALA A 83 -18.45 6.53 15.03
C ALA A 83 -19.12 7.71 15.78
N PRO A 84 -20.04 7.44 16.73
CA PRO A 84 -20.73 8.50 17.44
C PRO A 84 -19.74 9.38 18.22
N GLU A 85 -19.82 10.68 17.96
CA GLU A 85 -19.10 11.72 18.70
C GLU A 85 -19.51 11.67 20.18
N ASP A 86 -18.50 11.76 21.05
CA ASP A 86 -18.60 11.80 22.50
C ASP A 86 -19.63 12.87 22.92
N GLY A 87 -20.81 12.41 23.34
CA GLY A 87 -21.86 13.28 23.86
C GLY A 87 -21.45 13.87 25.21
N PRO A 88 -21.86 15.11 25.53
CA PRO A 88 -21.41 15.78 26.75
C PRO A 88 -21.90 15.04 28.00
N PRO A 89 -21.10 14.93 29.08
CA PRO A 89 -21.62 14.43 30.34
C PRO A 89 -22.70 15.41 30.87
N PRO A 90 -23.80 14.88 31.43
CA PRO A 90 -24.97 15.66 31.79
C PRO A 90 -24.72 16.59 32.99
N ALA A 91 -25.28 17.80 32.91
CA ALA A 91 -25.44 18.68 34.05
C ALA A 91 -26.45 18.10 35.04
N ALA A 92 -26.03 17.88 36.28
CA ALA A 92 -26.90 17.74 37.44
C ALA A 92 -26.53 18.82 38.46
N ALA A 93 -27.41 19.79 38.64
CA ALA A 93 -27.52 20.65 39.82
C ALA A 93 -28.73 20.16 40.66
N PRO A 94 -29.07 20.70 41.84
CA PRO A 94 -28.37 21.63 42.74
C PRO A 94 -28.35 21.12 44.22
N GLU A 95 -28.11 22.04 45.17
CA GLU A 95 -28.40 22.02 46.64
C GLU A 95 -27.29 21.50 47.58
N SER A 96 -26.99 22.05 48.76
CA SER A 96 -27.24 23.31 49.48
C SER A 96 -26.48 23.21 50.82
N LEU A 97 -25.84 24.32 51.22
CA LEU A 97 -25.67 24.89 52.58
C LEU A 97 -24.82 24.23 53.72
N ASP A 98 -24.10 25.15 54.39
CA ASP A 98 -23.65 25.23 55.79
C ASP A 98 -22.48 24.37 56.32
N ALA A 99 -21.32 25.02 56.55
CA ALA A 99 -20.91 25.57 57.86
C ALA A 99 -19.53 26.25 57.79
#